data_AF-A0A6C0JGQ0-F1
#
_entry.id   AF-A0A6C0JGQ0-F1
#
_cell.length_a   1.000
_cell.length_b   1.000
_cell.length_c   1.000
_cell.angle_alpha   90.00
_cell.angle_beta   90.00
_cell.angle_gamma   90.00
#
_symmetry.space_group_name_H-M   'P 1'
#
loop_
_entity.id
_entity.type
_entity.pdbx_description
1 polymer ?
#
loop_
_entity_poly.entity_id
_entity_poly.type
_entity_poly.pdbx_seq_one_letter_code
_entity_poly.pdbx_strand_id
1 'polypeptide(L)'
;MKFVKTCRSCGSNVCITKPAILAPFLVKRIFGMDPESTTSLYGIPNQTNYFPCKTNMCEICGFVGVNILFNEEEMNNLYFNYRDDKYVTERIKFEPTYNNTIFSERHSYVDEVSQPFIEKYTSNIETLIDFGGYNGLNTPNVGKERFVYDICNVESKVPITDTLFKCDIITCMHVLEHVPNPNKIIEEIKDKSKYYYFEVPKENIVNKQFWHEHINCFTIDSLTHLISKNFKIIATKEDKFLHVLCEDISFT
;
A
#
# COMPACT_ATOMS: atom_id res chain seq x y z
N MET A 1 -6.58 9.67 14.29
CA MET A 1 -7.44 9.20 13.17
C MET A 1 -8.50 10.22 12.78
N LYS A 2 -8.92 10.23 11.52
CA LYS A 2 -10.09 10.98 11.02
C LYS A 2 -10.97 10.07 10.15
N PHE A 3 -12.29 10.24 10.19
CA PHE A 3 -13.18 9.52 9.28
C PHE A 3 -13.39 10.32 7.99
N VAL A 4 -13.36 9.64 6.85
CA VAL A 4 -13.55 10.26 5.52
C VAL A 4 -14.70 9.63 4.75
N LYS A 5 -15.32 10.45 3.90
CA LYS A 5 -16.40 10.04 2.99
C LYS A 5 -16.03 10.27 1.52
N THR A 6 -14.89 10.88 1.27
CA THR A 6 -14.42 11.22 -0.08
C THR A 6 -13.55 10.08 -0.63
N CYS A 7 -13.56 9.91 -1.95
CA CYS A 7 -12.68 8.96 -2.61
C CYS A 7 -11.23 9.43 -2.53
N ARG A 8 -10.33 8.57 -2.02
CA ARG A 8 -8.90 8.87 -1.91
C ARG A 8 -8.17 8.79 -3.25
N SER A 9 -8.74 8.11 -4.23
CA SER A 9 -8.23 8.06 -5.60
C SER A 9 -8.67 9.30 -6.40
N CYS A 10 -9.96 9.48 -6.67
CA CYS A 10 -10.44 10.54 -7.59
C CYS A 10 -10.94 11.82 -6.89
N GLY A 11 -11.05 11.85 -5.56
CA GLY A 11 -11.55 13.00 -4.82
C GLY A 11 -13.09 13.16 -4.81
N SER A 12 -13.83 12.30 -5.52
CA SER A 12 -15.30 12.37 -5.57
C SER A 12 -15.95 12.19 -4.19
N ASN A 13 -17.08 12.86 -3.99
CA ASN A 13 -17.98 12.68 -2.84
C ASN A 13 -19.10 11.67 -3.12
N VAL A 14 -19.16 11.12 -4.32
CA VAL A 14 -20.13 10.11 -4.73
C VAL A 14 -19.62 8.73 -4.30
N CYS A 15 -19.84 8.44 -3.02
CA CYS A 15 -19.40 7.21 -2.38
C CYS A 15 -20.54 6.58 -1.56
N ILE A 16 -20.67 5.27 -1.67
CA ILE A 16 -21.51 4.47 -0.77
C ILE A 16 -20.66 3.93 0.37
N THR A 17 -21.28 3.76 1.55
CA THR A 17 -20.61 3.17 2.70
C THR A 17 -21.32 1.93 3.21
N LYS A 18 -20.57 0.90 3.58
CA LYS A 18 -21.07 -0.31 4.26
C LYS A 18 -20.41 -0.48 5.62
N PRO A 19 -21.11 -1.01 6.65
CA PRO A 19 -20.49 -1.38 7.91
C PRO A 19 -19.34 -2.38 7.71
N ALA A 20 -18.27 -2.20 8.48
CA ALA A 20 -17.10 -3.06 8.47
C ALA A 20 -16.40 -3.03 9.84
N ILE A 21 -15.37 -3.85 10.01
CA ILE A 21 -14.50 -3.85 11.19
C ILE A 21 -13.02 -3.78 10.79
N LEU A 22 -12.21 -3.18 11.66
CA LEU A 22 -10.75 -3.31 11.58
C LEU A 22 -10.30 -4.63 12.20
N ALA A 23 -9.27 -5.23 11.61
CA ALA A 23 -8.63 -6.42 12.14
C ALA A 23 -8.11 -6.17 13.58
N PRO A 24 -8.34 -7.09 14.52
CA PRO A 24 -7.87 -6.97 15.90
C PRO A 24 -6.39 -6.63 16.04
N PHE A 25 -5.53 -7.24 15.21
CA PHE A 25 -4.09 -6.95 15.21
C PHE A 25 -3.79 -5.47 14.95
N LEU A 26 -4.42 -4.87 13.94
CA LEU A 26 -4.28 -3.44 13.65
C LEU A 26 -4.75 -2.60 14.85
N VAL A 27 -5.90 -2.95 15.42
CA VAL A 27 -6.48 -2.23 16.56
C VAL A 27 -5.55 -2.27 17.77
N LYS A 28 -4.96 -3.44 18.06
CA LYS A 28 -3.99 -3.62 19.14
C LYS A 28 -2.75 -2.77 18.93
N ARG A 29 -2.18 -2.81 17.73
CA ARG A 29 -0.96 -2.07 17.37
C ARG A 29 -1.16 -0.56 17.42
N ILE A 30 -2.25 -0.09 16.83
CA ILE A 30 -2.51 1.34 16.64
C ILE A 30 -3.01 1.98 17.94
N PHE A 31 -3.92 1.32 18.66
CA PHE A 31 -4.67 1.91 19.78
C PHE A 31 -4.41 1.24 21.13
N GLY A 32 -3.64 0.14 21.18
CA GLY A 32 -3.42 -0.63 22.39
C GLY A 32 -4.62 -1.44 22.88
N MET A 33 -5.69 -1.51 22.09
CA MET A 33 -6.97 -2.12 22.48
C MET A 33 -7.08 -3.57 22.01
N ASP A 34 -7.58 -4.45 22.88
CA ASP A 34 -7.91 -5.83 22.55
C ASP A 34 -9.42 -5.98 22.30
N PRO A 35 -9.86 -6.91 21.42
CA PRO A 35 -11.26 -7.30 21.36
C PRO A 35 -11.66 -7.97 22.68
N GLU A 36 -12.69 -7.45 23.33
CA GLU A 36 -13.20 -8.00 24.59
C GLU A 36 -14.61 -8.56 24.40
N SER A 37 -14.89 -9.67 25.08
CA SER A 37 -16.25 -10.18 25.19
C SER A 37 -17.08 -9.24 26.06
N THR A 38 -18.27 -8.89 25.60
CA THR A 38 -19.19 -8.02 26.33
C THR A 38 -20.59 -8.61 26.41
N THR A 39 -21.25 -8.38 27.54
CA THR A 39 -22.67 -8.66 27.78
C THR A 39 -23.49 -7.35 27.84
N SER A 40 -22.83 -6.19 27.73
CA SER A 40 -23.44 -4.87 27.97
C SER A 40 -24.20 -4.31 26.77
N LEU A 41 -24.02 -4.87 25.57
CA LEU A 41 -24.82 -4.55 24.40
C LEU A 41 -26.15 -5.31 24.46
N TYR A 42 -27.10 -4.73 25.19
CA TYR A 42 -28.50 -5.18 25.26
C TYR A 42 -28.71 -6.58 25.85
N GLY A 43 -27.78 -7.08 26.68
CA GLY A 43 -27.92 -8.38 27.35
C GLY A 43 -27.76 -9.59 26.41
N ILE A 44 -27.21 -9.39 25.21
CA ILE A 44 -26.94 -10.47 24.27
C ILE A 44 -25.61 -11.13 24.66
N PRO A 45 -25.59 -12.42 25.03
CA PRO A 45 -24.36 -13.11 25.41
C PRO A 45 -23.43 -13.34 24.20
N ASN A 46 -22.14 -13.52 24.48
CA ASN A 46 -21.09 -13.90 23.51
C ASN A 46 -20.85 -12.89 22.37
N GLN A 47 -21.03 -11.58 22.61
CA GLN A 47 -20.60 -10.56 21.65
C GLN A 47 -19.15 -10.17 21.89
N THR A 48 -18.34 -10.12 20.82
CA THR A 48 -17.00 -9.52 20.85
C THR A 48 -17.08 -8.09 20.35
N ASN A 49 -16.56 -7.14 21.12
CA ASN A 49 -16.52 -5.74 20.73
C ASN A 49 -15.36 -5.47 19.76
N TYR A 50 -15.61 -5.64 18.46
CA TYR A 50 -14.65 -5.27 17.42
C TYR A 50 -14.67 -3.77 17.16
N PHE A 51 -13.53 -3.21 16.74
CA PHE A 51 -13.45 -1.80 16.39
C PHE A 51 -14.25 -1.51 15.11
N PRO A 52 -15.36 -0.74 15.20
CA PRO A 52 -16.23 -0.52 14.06
C PRO A 52 -15.61 0.48 13.09
N CYS A 53 -15.76 0.22 11.80
CA CYS A 53 -15.43 1.17 10.74
C CYS A 53 -16.46 1.07 9.61
N LYS A 54 -16.19 1.73 8.48
CA LYS A 54 -16.96 1.55 7.26
C LYS A 54 -16.04 1.28 6.09
N THR A 55 -16.51 0.46 5.17
CA THR A 55 -15.99 0.38 3.82
C THR A 55 -16.60 1.52 3.00
N ASN A 56 -15.75 2.38 2.45
CA ASN A 56 -16.10 3.43 1.51
C ASN A 56 -15.86 2.94 0.09
N MET A 57 -16.87 3.01 -0.78
CA MET A 57 -16.80 2.55 -2.17
C MET A 57 -17.17 3.72 -3.09
N CYS A 58 -16.28 4.09 -4.00
CA CYS A 58 -16.50 5.18 -4.94
C CYS A 58 -17.26 4.71 -6.17
N GLU A 59 -18.36 5.38 -6.49
CA GLU A 59 -19.18 5.06 -7.66
C GLU A 59 -18.63 5.65 -8.96
N ILE A 60 -17.61 6.51 -8.87
CA ILE A 60 -17.00 7.17 -10.04
C ILE A 60 -15.82 6.38 -10.60
N CYS A 61 -14.87 5.97 -9.76
CA CYS A 61 -13.66 5.28 -10.22
C CYS A 61 -13.53 3.83 -9.70
N GLY A 62 -14.49 3.34 -8.91
CA GLY A 62 -14.47 1.98 -8.37
C GLY A 62 -13.52 1.75 -7.19
N PHE A 63 -12.86 2.79 -6.67
CA PHE A 63 -12.00 2.69 -5.48
C PHE A 63 -12.77 2.16 -4.27
N VAL A 64 -12.16 1.24 -3.51
CA VAL A 64 -12.71 0.73 -2.24
C VAL A 64 -11.67 0.89 -1.14
N GLY A 65 -12.04 1.46 0.00
CA GLY A 65 -11.10 1.69 1.10
C GLY A 65 -11.80 1.79 2.44
N VAL A 66 -11.06 1.58 3.54
CA VAL A 66 -11.59 1.87 4.88
C VAL A 66 -11.89 3.37 5.01
N ASN A 67 -12.92 3.74 5.74
CA ASN A 67 -13.30 5.15 5.93
C ASN A 67 -12.44 5.88 6.97
N ILE A 68 -11.24 5.37 7.29
CA ILE A 68 -10.34 5.89 8.32
C ILE A 68 -9.06 6.40 7.64
N LEU A 69 -8.71 7.65 7.94
CA LEU A 69 -7.38 8.22 7.72
C LEU A 69 -6.59 8.13 9.02
N PHE A 70 -5.68 7.17 9.08
CA PHE A 70 -4.69 7.11 10.14
C PHE A 70 -3.69 8.26 10.00
N ASN A 71 -3.24 8.82 11.12
CA ASN A 71 -2.19 9.82 11.17
C ASN A 71 -0.80 9.15 11.21
N GLU A 72 0.26 9.96 11.21
CA GLU A 72 1.65 9.45 11.20
C GLU A 72 1.98 8.63 12.44
N GLU A 73 1.54 9.05 13.63
CA GLU A 73 1.72 8.29 14.87
C GLU A 73 1.06 6.91 14.81
N GLU A 74 -0.18 6.85 14.33
CA GLU A 74 -0.95 5.62 14.17
C GLU A 74 -0.30 4.66 13.16
N MET A 75 0.20 5.18 12.04
CA MET A 75 0.93 4.38 11.05
C MET A 75 2.29 3.92 11.57
N ASN A 76 3.02 4.78 12.29
CA ASN A 76 4.28 4.42 12.93
C ASN A 76 4.06 3.32 13.98
N ASN A 77 3.00 3.40 14.78
CA ASN A 77 2.65 2.36 15.74
C ASN A 77 2.31 1.04 15.05
N LEU A 78 1.59 1.08 13.91
CA LEU A 78 1.30 -0.11 13.12
C LEU A 78 2.57 -0.79 12.57
N TYR A 79 3.56 -0.02 12.12
CA TYR A 79 4.76 -0.53 11.47
C TYR A 79 6.03 -0.53 12.36
N PHE A 80 5.93 -0.14 13.62
CA PHE A 80 7.05 -0.16 14.56
C PHE A 80 7.65 -1.57 14.69
N ASN A 81 8.94 -1.72 14.38
CA ASN A 81 9.62 -3.00 14.27
C ASN A 81 8.94 -4.00 13.31
N TYR A 82 8.45 -3.52 12.18
CA TYR A 82 7.79 -4.33 11.17
C TYR A 82 8.58 -5.62 10.86
N ARG A 83 7.89 -6.77 10.98
CA ARG A 83 8.40 -8.14 10.74
C ARG A 83 9.53 -8.64 11.67
N ASP A 84 9.84 -7.93 12.75
CA ASP A 84 10.70 -8.49 13.81
C ASP A 84 9.97 -9.59 14.61
N ASP A 85 10.71 -10.30 15.48
CA ASP A 85 10.12 -11.37 16.29
C ASP A 85 8.96 -10.89 17.18
N LYS A 86 8.98 -9.64 17.66
CA LYS A 86 7.92 -9.08 18.50
C LYS A 86 6.66 -8.83 17.68
N TYR A 87 6.80 -8.24 16.50
CA TYR A 87 5.73 -8.01 15.53
C TYR A 87 5.07 -9.32 15.14
N VAL A 88 5.87 -10.31 14.74
CA VAL A 88 5.38 -11.63 14.33
C VAL A 88 4.68 -12.33 15.49
N THR A 89 5.26 -12.31 16.69
CA THR A 89 4.66 -12.90 17.89
C THR A 89 3.33 -12.26 18.25
N GLU A 90 3.19 -10.94 18.13
CA GLU A 90 1.93 -10.27 18.36
C GLU A 90 0.89 -10.60 17.28
N ARG A 91 1.29 -10.58 16.01
CA ARG A 91 0.40 -10.89 14.88
C ARG A 91 -0.17 -12.30 14.95
N ILE A 92 0.64 -13.30 15.26
CA ILE A 92 0.21 -14.71 15.34
C ILE A 92 -0.87 -14.94 16.42
N LYS A 93 -0.94 -14.10 17.46
CA LYS A 93 -2.02 -14.17 18.47
C LYS A 93 -3.41 -13.90 17.86
N PHE A 94 -3.46 -13.07 16.83
CA PHE A 94 -4.70 -12.69 16.14
C PHE A 94 -4.87 -13.40 14.80
N GLU A 95 -3.77 -13.75 14.14
CA GLU A 95 -3.70 -14.37 12.81
C GLU A 95 -2.80 -15.63 12.86
N PRO A 96 -3.27 -16.78 13.40
CA PRO A 96 -2.43 -17.96 13.63
C PRO A 96 -1.80 -18.57 12.37
N THR A 97 -2.35 -18.27 11.19
CA THR A 97 -1.83 -18.72 9.89
C THR A 97 -0.80 -17.76 9.30
N TYR A 98 -0.48 -16.65 9.97
CA TYR A 98 0.53 -15.72 9.50
C TYR A 98 1.90 -16.40 9.44
N ASN A 99 2.54 -16.34 8.27
CA ASN A 99 3.86 -16.91 8.06
C ASN A 99 4.80 -15.86 7.47
N ASN A 100 5.76 -15.40 8.28
CA ASN A 100 6.75 -14.41 7.85
C ASN A 100 7.80 -14.97 6.89
N THR A 101 8.02 -16.30 6.86
CA THR A 101 9.10 -16.90 6.07
C THR A 101 8.90 -16.75 4.57
N ILE A 102 7.67 -16.53 4.12
CA ILE A 102 7.34 -16.29 2.71
C ILE A 102 7.96 -15.01 2.16
N PHE A 103 8.39 -14.10 3.04
CA PHE A 103 9.02 -12.81 2.66
C PHE A 103 10.55 -12.87 2.67
N SER A 104 11.14 -14.03 2.98
CA SER A 104 12.59 -14.23 2.99
C SER A 104 13.16 -14.56 1.61
N GLU A 105 12.30 -14.84 0.64
CA GLU A 105 12.66 -15.20 -0.73
C GLU A 105 12.16 -14.14 -1.72
N ARG A 106 12.97 -13.89 -2.76
CA ARG A 106 12.58 -12.98 -3.85
C ARG A 106 11.37 -13.57 -4.56
N HIS A 107 10.35 -12.75 -4.75
CA HIS A 107 9.13 -13.20 -5.42
C HIS A 107 9.37 -13.29 -6.94
N SER A 108 9.22 -14.48 -7.53
CA SER A 108 9.54 -14.73 -8.95
C SER A 108 8.78 -13.81 -9.91
N TYR A 109 7.56 -13.42 -9.52
CA TYR A 109 6.73 -12.44 -10.23
C TYR A 109 7.45 -11.11 -10.57
N VAL A 110 8.40 -10.65 -9.73
CA VAL A 110 9.17 -9.44 -10.06
C VAL A 110 9.97 -9.65 -11.35
N ASP A 111 10.62 -10.80 -11.48
CA ASP A 111 11.48 -11.13 -12.63
C ASP A 111 10.64 -11.58 -13.84
N GLU A 112 9.51 -12.24 -13.61
CA GLU A 112 8.64 -12.79 -14.67
C GLU A 112 7.69 -11.74 -15.27
N VAL A 113 7.30 -10.72 -14.51
CA VAL A 113 6.23 -9.78 -14.90
C VAL A 113 6.61 -8.33 -14.69
N SER A 114 6.93 -7.92 -13.45
CA SER A 114 7.09 -6.50 -13.11
C SER A 114 8.27 -5.86 -13.85
N GLN A 115 9.45 -6.48 -13.79
CA GLN A 115 10.65 -6.01 -14.49
C GLN A 115 10.47 -6.02 -16.02
N PRO A 116 10.05 -7.12 -16.67
CA PRO A 116 9.80 -7.12 -18.12
C PRO A 116 8.79 -6.07 -18.57
N PHE A 117 7.77 -5.79 -17.75
CA PHE A 117 6.81 -4.73 -18.05
C PHE A 117 7.48 -3.34 -18.03
N ILE A 118 8.32 -3.05 -17.03
CA ILE A 118 9.07 -1.79 -16.97
C ILE A 118 10.02 -1.64 -18.18
N GLU A 119 10.83 -2.67 -18.46
CA GLU A 119 11.85 -2.66 -19.51
C GLU A 119 11.25 -2.55 -20.92
N LYS A 120 10.01 -3.02 -21.12
CA LYS A 120 9.32 -2.92 -22.40
C LYS A 120 9.04 -1.47 -22.83
N TYR A 121 8.89 -0.56 -21.88
CA TYR A 121 8.44 0.82 -22.13
C TYR A 121 9.45 1.87 -21.68
N THR A 122 10.58 1.45 -21.11
CA THR A 122 11.66 2.33 -20.68
C THR A 122 12.97 1.92 -21.34
N SER A 123 13.90 2.86 -21.47
CA SER A 123 15.25 2.58 -21.98
C SER A 123 16.25 3.55 -21.39
N ASN A 124 17.53 3.17 -21.38
CA ASN A 124 18.63 3.99 -20.86
C ASN A 124 18.45 4.41 -19.40
N ILE A 125 17.92 3.51 -18.57
CA ILE A 125 17.84 3.71 -17.11
C ILE A 125 19.24 3.48 -16.52
N GLU A 126 19.80 4.49 -15.86
CA GLU A 126 21.04 4.36 -15.09
C GLU A 126 20.72 4.15 -13.61
N THR A 127 19.78 4.92 -13.06
CA THR A 127 19.46 4.89 -11.63
C THR A 127 17.98 4.60 -11.33
N LEU A 128 17.74 3.64 -10.44
CA LEU A 128 16.43 3.29 -9.89
C LEU A 128 16.37 3.56 -8.38
N ILE A 129 15.26 4.13 -7.91
CA ILE A 129 14.89 4.14 -6.49
C ILE A 129 13.64 3.30 -6.29
N ASP A 130 13.72 2.33 -5.37
CA ASP A 130 12.60 1.49 -4.93
C ASP A 130 11.97 2.08 -3.67
N PHE A 131 10.86 2.79 -3.87
CA PHE A 131 10.10 3.45 -2.82
C PHE A 131 9.26 2.41 -2.06
N GLY A 132 9.51 2.26 -0.77
CA GLY A 132 8.90 1.20 0.05
C GLY A 132 9.47 -0.19 -0.22
N GLY A 133 10.72 -0.28 -0.70
CA GLY A 133 11.38 -1.53 -1.09
C GLY A 133 11.81 -2.43 0.07
N TYR A 134 11.56 -2.04 1.33
CA TYR A 134 11.96 -2.75 2.55
C TYR A 134 13.45 -3.09 2.61
N ASN A 135 13.83 -4.35 2.38
CA ASN A 135 15.21 -4.82 2.36
C ASN A 135 15.77 -4.96 0.93
N GLY A 136 15.09 -4.43 -0.07
CA GLY A 136 15.49 -4.46 -1.48
C GLY A 136 15.47 -5.84 -2.14
N LEU A 137 14.99 -6.88 -1.46
CA LEU A 137 14.97 -8.24 -2.01
C LEU A 137 14.13 -8.34 -3.29
N ASN A 138 13.05 -7.56 -3.36
CA ASN A 138 12.14 -7.50 -4.50
C ASN A 138 12.38 -6.29 -5.41
N THR A 139 13.45 -5.52 -5.20
CA THR A 139 13.79 -4.41 -6.10
C THR A 139 14.03 -4.96 -7.51
N PRO A 140 13.38 -4.41 -8.57
CA PRO A 140 13.57 -4.87 -9.93
C PRO A 140 15.02 -4.69 -10.39
N ASN A 141 15.54 -5.59 -11.22
CA ASN A 141 16.91 -5.46 -11.74
C ASN A 141 16.98 -4.50 -12.94
N VAL A 142 16.37 -3.32 -12.81
CA VAL A 142 16.34 -2.27 -13.82
C VAL A 142 17.36 -1.19 -13.47
N GLY A 143 18.14 -0.76 -14.45
CA GLY A 143 19.22 0.21 -14.26
C GLY A 143 20.52 -0.38 -13.71
N LYS A 144 21.59 0.43 -13.71
CA LYS A 144 22.92 0.04 -13.20
C LYS A 144 23.02 0.24 -11.70
N GLU A 145 22.51 1.36 -11.20
CA GLU A 145 22.48 1.71 -9.79
C GLU A 145 21.06 1.62 -9.26
N ARG A 146 20.91 0.98 -8.10
CA ARG A 146 19.61 0.78 -7.46
C ARG A 146 19.72 1.14 -6.00
N PHE A 147 18.69 1.80 -5.49
CA PHE A 147 18.60 2.22 -4.10
C PHE A 147 17.23 1.88 -3.55
N VAL A 148 17.17 1.59 -2.25
CA VAL A 148 15.90 1.46 -1.52
C VAL A 148 15.68 2.73 -0.70
N TYR A 149 14.48 3.31 -0.82
CA TYR A 149 13.99 4.35 0.08
C TYR A 149 12.84 3.77 0.90
N ASP A 150 13.07 3.51 2.18
CA ASP A 150 12.08 2.91 3.07
C ASP A 150 12.22 3.48 4.49
N ILE A 151 11.13 3.46 5.25
CA ILE A 151 11.11 3.85 6.67
C ILE A 151 11.69 2.76 7.58
N CYS A 152 11.82 1.53 7.09
CA CYS A 152 12.33 0.39 7.83
C CYS A 152 13.86 0.41 7.91
N ASN A 153 14.39 0.33 9.13
CA ASN A 153 15.82 0.20 9.36
C ASN A 153 16.23 -1.28 9.41
N VAL A 154 16.32 -1.92 8.24
CA VAL A 154 16.67 -3.34 8.09
C VAL A 154 17.90 -3.51 7.21
N GLU A 155 18.61 -4.63 7.36
CA GLU A 155 19.69 -4.98 6.45
C GLU A 155 19.14 -5.17 5.03
N SER A 156 19.63 -4.37 4.08
CA SER A 156 19.13 -4.36 2.71
C SER A 156 20.11 -5.04 1.73
N LYS A 157 19.55 -5.73 0.73
CA LYS A 157 20.25 -6.34 -0.40
C LYS A 157 20.75 -5.32 -1.42
N VAL A 158 20.23 -4.10 -1.34
CA VAL A 158 20.50 -2.97 -2.22
C VAL A 158 20.83 -1.75 -1.34
N PRO A 159 21.73 -0.84 -1.73
CA PRO A 159 22.03 0.35 -0.93
C PRO A 159 20.77 1.11 -0.49
N ILE A 160 20.72 1.49 0.80
CA ILE A 160 19.63 2.30 1.34
C ILE A 160 19.98 3.78 1.12
N THR A 161 18.98 4.59 0.78
CA THR A 161 19.06 6.05 0.78
C THR A 161 18.01 6.64 1.70
N ASP A 162 18.42 7.58 2.55
CA ASP A 162 17.50 8.36 3.41
C ASP A 162 16.95 9.60 2.69
N THR A 163 17.32 9.81 1.43
CA THR A 163 16.94 10.99 0.64
C THR A 163 16.43 10.59 -0.73
N LEU A 164 15.29 11.17 -1.11
CA LEU A 164 14.78 11.12 -2.49
C LEU A 164 15.50 12.15 -3.36
N PHE A 165 16.49 11.64 -4.11
CA PHE A 165 17.22 12.40 -5.12
C PHE A 165 16.66 12.16 -6.53
N LYS A 166 17.15 12.91 -7.51
CA LYS A 166 16.74 12.78 -8.91
C LYS A 166 17.31 11.48 -9.51
N CYS A 167 16.45 10.61 -10.05
CA CYS A 167 16.84 9.36 -10.71
C CYS A 167 16.06 9.14 -12.01
N ASP A 168 16.35 8.08 -12.75
CA ASP A 168 15.69 7.82 -14.04
C ASP A 168 14.35 7.11 -13.89
N ILE A 169 14.22 6.25 -12.88
CA ILE A 169 12.95 5.61 -12.52
C ILE A 169 12.75 5.51 -11.00
N ILE A 170 11.51 5.71 -10.55
CA ILE A 170 11.04 5.33 -9.21
C ILE A 170 10.04 4.18 -9.33
N THR A 171 10.25 3.10 -8.58
CA THR A 171 9.26 2.02 -8.40
C THR A 171 8.54 2.21 -7.07
N CYS A 172 7.23 1.96 -7.04
CA CYS A 172 6.39 2.02 -5.85
C CYS A 172 5.46 0.80 -5.90
N MET A 173 5.99 -0.33 -5.41
CA MET A 173 5.34 -1.63 -5.50
C MET A 173 4.84 -2.05 -4.11
N HIS A 174 3.56 -2.38 -4.01
CA HIS A 174 2.93 -2.81 -2.77
C HIS A 174 3.03 -1.80 -1.61
N VAL A 175 2.86 -0.51 -1.92
CA VAL A 175 2.88 0.58 -0.93
C VAL A 175 1.53 1.28 -0.85
N LEU A 176 0.90 1.60 -1.98
CA LEU A 176 -0.26 2.47 -2.01
C LEU A 176 -1.50 1.86 -1.33
N GLU A 177 -1.58 0.54 -1.22
CA GLU A 177 -2.62 -0.18 -0.48
C GLU A 177 -2.55 0.05 1.04
N HIS A 178 -1.36 0.38 1.55
CA HIS A 178 -1.06 0.50 2.98
C HIS A 178 -1.14 1.93 3.52
N VAL A 179 -0.96 2.93 2.65
CA VAL A 179 -0.86 4.33 3.09
C VAL A 179 -2.24 4.99 3.23
N PRO A 180 -2.51 5.75 4.32
CA PRO A 180 -3.82 6.35 4.52
C PRO A 180 -4.25 7.31 3.40
N ASN A 181 -3.31 8.10 2.88
CA ASN A 181 -3.55 9.02 1.78
C ASN A 181 -2.50 8.83 0.67
N PRO A 182 -2.81 8.05 -0.38
CA PRO A 182 -1.85 7.76 -1.44
C PRO A 182 -1.43 9.01 -2.23
N ASN A 183 -2.24 10.07 -2.29
CA ASN A 183 -1.83 11.33 -2.94
C ASN A 183 -0.60 11.94 -2.27
N LYS A 184 -0.40 11.76 -0.95
CA LYS A 184 0.81 12.27 -0.28
C LYS A 184 2.08 11.64 -0.84
N ILE A 185 2.05 10.32 -1.09
CA ILE A 185 3.17 9.59 -1.69
C ILE A 185 3.42 10.07 -3.11
N ILE A 186 2.35 10.22 -3.90
CA ILE A 186 2.46 10.76 -5.26
C ILE A 186 3.10 12.15 -5.27
N GLU A 187 2.68 13.05 -4.38
CA GLU A 187 3.27 14.40 -4.26
C GLU A 187 4.72 14.38 -3.76
N GLU A 188 5.09 13.43 -2.91
CA GLU A 188 6.46 13.31 -2.37
C GLU A 188 7.45 12.89 -3.46
N ILE A 189 7.06 11.96 -4.34
CA ILE A 189 7.92 11.44 -5.39
C ILE A 189 7.84 12.24 -6.69
N LYS A 190 6.83 13.09 -6.88
CA LYS A 190 6.70 13.86 -8.13
C LYS A 190 7.94 14.71 -8.38
N ASP A 191 8.21 14.98 -9.65
CA ASP A 191 9.40 15.70 -10.09
C ASP A 191 10.72 15.07 -9.58
N LYS A 192 10.76 13.82 -9.12
CA LYS A 192 12.02 13.14 -8.73
C LYS A 192 12.55 12.22 -9.81
N SER A 193 11.72 11.86 -10.79
CA SER A 193 12.12 10.93 -11.81
C SER A 193 11.49 11.20 -13.16
N LYS A 194 12.10 10.66 -14.21
CA LYS A 194 11.50 10.67 -15.54
C LYS A 194 10.35 9.64 -15.61
N TYR A 195 10.60 8.44 -15.11
CA TYR A 195 9.65 7.33 -15.12
C TYR A 195 9.19 6.98 -13.70
N TYR A 196 7.95 6.54 -13.59
CA TYR A 196 7.38 6.01 -12.36
C TYR A 196 6.63 4.74 -12.65
N TYR A 197 6.84 3.72 -11.82
CA TYR A 197 6.15 2.46 -11.89
C TYR A 197 5.40 2.18 -10.59
N PHE A 198 4.10 1.92 -10.71
CA PHE A 198 3.24 1.59 -9.59
C PHE A 198 2.70 0.18 -9.75
N GLU A 199 2.75 -0.59 -8.66
CA GLU A 199 2.18 -1.92 -8.57
C GLU A 199 1.36 -2.05 -7.29
N VAL A 200 0.11 -2.47 -7.39
CA VAL A 200 -0.73 -2.77 -6.23
C VAL A 200 -1.51 -4.07 -6.44
N PRO A 201 -1.93 -4.75 -5.37
CA PRO A 201 -2.73 -5.97 -5.48
C PRO A 201 -4.07 -5.73 -6.19
N LYS A 202 -4.45 -6.64 -7.10
CA LYS A 202 -5.81 -6.73 -7.60
C LYS A 202 -6.67 -7.47 -6.57
N GLU A 203 -7.15 -6.75 -5.57
CA GLU A 203 -7.95 -7.34 -4.49
C GLU A 203 -9.40 -7.60 -4.87
N ASN A 204 -9.98 -8.61 -4.22
CA ASN A 204 -11.42 -8.81 -4.24
C ASN A 204 -12.11 -7.76 -3.36
N ILE A 205 -12.84 -6.86 -3.99
CA ILE A 205 -13.58 -5.77 -3.34
C ILE A 205 -15.03 -6.14 -2.96
N VAL A 206 -15.50 -7.32 -3.35
CA VAL A 206 -16.87 -7.78 -3.08
C VAL A 206 -17.03 -8.04 -1.59
N ASN A 207 -18.05 -7.41 -0.97
CA ASN A 207 -18.39 -7.58 0.45
C ASN A 207 -17.20 -7.37 1.41
N LYS A 208 -16.29 -6.44 1.10
CA LYS A 208 -15.18 -6.06 1.97
C LYS A 208 -15.75 -5.49 3.29
N GLN A 209 -15.81 -6.33 4.33
CA GLN A 209 -16.33 -6.01 5.68
C GLN A 209 -15.26 -6.15 6.76
N PHE A 210 -14.07 -6.62 6.39
CA PHE A 210 -12.92 -6.84 7.26
C PHE A 210 -11.68 -6.18 6.65
N TRP A 211 -11.03 -5.30 7.40
CA TRP A 211 -9.89 -4.52 6.95
C TRP A 211 -8.63 -4.88 7.74
N HIS A 212 -7.61 -5.34 7.02
CA HIS A 212 -6.26 -5.59 7.53
C HIS A 212 -5.31 -4.48 7.03
N GLU A 213 -4.01 -4.77 6.98
CA GLU A 213 -2.95 -3.81 6.59
C GLU A 213 -3.19 -3.14 5.22
N HIS A 214 -3.96 -3.77 4.32
CA HIS A 214 -4.35 -3.17 3.05
C HIS A 214 -5.63 -2.39 3.28
N ILE A 215 -5.48 -1.07 3.44
CA ILE A 215 -6.56 -0.13 3.78
C ILE A 215 -7.12 0.60 2.55
N ASN A 216 -6.53 0.35 1.38
CA ASN A 216 -6.98 0.76 0.05
C ASN A 216 -6.98 -0.44 -0.90
N CYS A 217 -8.07 -0.63 -1.63
CA CYS A 217 -8.19 -1.59 -2.71
C CYS A 217 -8.48 -0.82 -4.00
N PHE A 218 -7.58 -0.95 -4.97
CA PHE A 218 -7.69 -0.28 -6.25
C PHE A 218 -8.31 -1.19 -7.31
N THR A 219 -8.99 -0.54 -8.25
CA THR A 219 -9.26 -1.01 -9.61
C THR A 219 -8.26 -0.34 -10.54
N ILE A 220 -8.08 -0.85 -11.76
CA ILE A 220 -7.20 -0.16 -12.72
C ILE A 220 -7.68 1.27 -12.99
N ASP A 221 -8.99 1.51 -13.06
CA ASP A 221 -9.58 2.84 -13.25
C ASP A 221 -9.30 3.79 -12.09
N SER A 222 -9.40 3.32 -10.84
CA SER A 222 -9.09 4.17 -9.68
C SER A 222 -7.60 4.43 -9.51
N LEU A 223 -6.75 3.45 -9.82
CA LEU A 223 -5.30 3.65 -9.79
C LEU A 223 -4.86 4.65 -10.87
N THR A 224 -5.36 4.49 -12.09
CA THR A 224 -5.07 5.44 -13.18
C THR A 224 -5.62 6.83 -12.90
N HIS A 225 -6.82 6.99 -12.32
CA HIS A 225 -7.34 8.30 -11.88
C HIS A 225 -6.48 8.96 -10.80
N LEU A 226 -5.88 8.18 -9.90
CA LEU A 226 -4.98 8.71 -8.88
C LEU A 226 -3.70 9.24 -9.52
N ILE A 227 -3.09 8.42 -10.39
CA ILE A 227 -1.78 8.67 -11.01
C ILE A 227 -1.86 9.78 -12.06
N SER A 228 -2.92 9.82 -12.86
CA SER A 228 -3.07 10.74 -14.00
C SER A 228 -3.21 12.22 -13.62
N LYS A 229 -3.38 12.52 -12.32
CA LYS A 229 -3.39 13.89 -11.81
C LYS A 229 -2.02 14.58 -11.92
N ASN A 230 -0.95 13.79 -11.82
CA ASN A 230 0.42 14.28 -11.75
C ASN A 230 1.32 13.67 -12.83
N PHE A 231 0.93 12.54 -13.42
CA PHE A 231 1.76 11.81 -14.38
C PHE A 231 1.02 11.50 -15.67
N LYS A 232 1.76 11.42 -16.78
CA LYS A 232 1.24 10.94 -18.05
C LYS A 232 1.38 9.42 -18.10
N ILE A 233 0.27 8.71 -18.19
CA ILE A 233 0.27 7.24 -18.25
C ILE A 233 0.81 6.77 -19.61
N ILE A 234 1.79 5.86 -19.56
CA ILE A 234 2.43 5.25 -20.75
C ILE A 234 1.80 3.89 -21.02
N ALA A 235 1.66 3.07 -19.99
CA ALA A 235 1.18 1.70 -20.11
C ALA A 235 0.47 1.25 -18.84
N THR A 236 -0.50 0.37 -19.02
CA THR A 236 -1.22 -0.32 -17.93
C THR A 236 -1.27 -1.81 -18.20
N LYS A 237 -1.29 -2.60 -17.13
CA LYS A 237 -1.53 -4.06 -17.20
C LYS A 237 -2.32 -4.49 -15.98
N GLU A 238 -3.17 -5.48 -16.18
CA GLU A 238 -4.00 -6.06 -15.12
C GLU A 238 -3.90 -7.58 -15.18
N ASP A 239 -3.43 -8.19 -14.10
CA ASP A 239 -3.48 -9.63 -13.88
C ASP A 239 -3.68 -9.96 -12.38
N LYS A 240 -2.74 -10.63 -11.72
CA LYS A 240 -2.66 -10.74 -10.27
C LYS A 240 -2.52 -9.36 -9.62
N PHE A 241 -1.79 -8.46 -10.26
CA PHE A 241 -1.58 -7.08 -9.79
C PHE A 241 -2.07 -6.06 -10.83
N LEU A 242 -2.18 -4.82 -10.37
CA LEU A 242 -2.46 -3.66 -11.20
C LEU A 242 -1.16 -2.91 -11.43
N HIS A 243 -0.77 -2.76 -12.68
CA HIS A 243 0.48 -2.13 -13.09
C HIS A 243 0.17 -0.83 -13.81
N VAL A 244 0.84 0.24 -13.41
CA VAL A 244 0.81 1.52 -14.12
C VAL A 244 2.23 2.04 -14.25
N LEU A 245 2.67 2.20 -15.49
CA LEU A 245 3.90 2.91 -15.83
C LEU A 245 3.54 4.28 -16.39
N CYS A 246 4.21 5.32 -15.91
CA CYS A 246 3.96 6.69 -16.32
C CYS A 246 5.25 7.53 -16.38
N GLU A 247 5.15 8.65 -17.06
CA GLU A 247 6.17 9.69 -17.19
C GLU A 247 5.74 10.94 -16.42
N ASP A 248 6.71 11.70 -15.91
CA ASP A 248 6.42 13.03 -15.37
C ASP A 248 5.83 13.96 -16.45
N ILE A 249 4.78 14.70 -16.11
CA ILE A 249 4.21 15.71 -17.00
C ILE A 249 5.23 16.85 -17.23
N SER A 250 6.13 17.09 -16.28
CA SER A 250 7.18 18.10 -16.40
C SER A 250 8.22 17.81 -17.50
N PHE A 251 8.26 16.59 -18.06
CA PHE A 251 9.19 16.20 -19.15
C PHE A 251 8.55 16.14 -20.55
N THR A 252 7.28 16.54 -20.70
CA THR A 252 6.57 16.61 -22.01
C THR A 252 6.53 18.02 -22.56
#